data_AF-A0A409WKS5-F1
#
_entry.id   AF-A0A409WKS5-F1
#
_cell.length_a   1.000
_cell.length_b   1.000
_cell.length_c   1.000
_cell.angle_alpha   90.00
_cell.angle_beta   90.00
_cell.angle_gamma   90.00
#
_symmetry.space_group_name_H-M   'P 1'
#
loop_
_entity.id
_entity.type
_entity.pdbx_description
1 polymer ?
#
loop_
_entity_poly.entity_id
_entity_poly.type
_entity_poly.pdbx_seq_one_letter_code
_entity_poly.pdbx_strand_id
1 'polypeptide(L)'
;MTTQWKLDQQYADIMGDHPFGVALYRPLSSSILKPGSVGYFDDYGSWNPICDVDSTESLSKKRLIPPADELERAPIDSGITWGPILSSNTKSSKVELSGGIDPATGIPVTVSAVYSYSVEKDAGAVLLTTPPITHDHYYHTSPFKNWCKKNALTLLRQWPEVKRQGLWIITSTYATKKCAINMWTTRGRGFKVGFDADVMGVGKAGPSGEWYRSQTDEGWGEYTPEGDNNSVVFFGGIRFNYTWMMGKDLKAANGGKMLRGPVEEVNTPDEDSGPEEGGEVITIISDPDNMESSIILECDELAARRRHSNTSQKLDKQYEEVMKNHPYGIALYRPLRTSLFKPGAFGYFDEFGEWNLIGHLDDADLLARKGLIPVENDLEKAPVENGIKWGPMTSLNMKGTRVQVAAGIDPVPGIPLSVSAVYSYTVEKGTGALLLTSPSITHEHYYHTSPFKKWCKDNASSIIQNATWGADVKSNGFWIITSTYSAKRCAINMWNNKGRGFKVGFGDAEGHGQTNASIDWYYSHMDEGWSEYTQEGEHKSVVFYGGVKFQYSRRLGKTLILTLSKEMLKPTRRPDHRGPRIIDGSESEGEFIVEVPDTEEENASYLVEGKTYLSEEDEDLLDIWHS
;
A
#
# COMPACT_ATOMS: atom_id res chain seq x y z
N MET A 1 22.82 5.09 29.65
CA MET A 1 22.75 5.88 28.41
C MET A 1 22.35 4.96 27.25
N THR A 2 21.06 4.65 27.12
CA THR A 2 20.48 3.72 26.11
C THR A 2 19.07 4.16 25.67
N THR A 3 18.76 5.46 25.77
CA THR A 3 17.39 5.99 25.65
C THR A 3 17.00 6.45 24.24
N GLN A 4 17.96 6.75 23.35
CA GLN A 4 17.65 7.44 22.09
C GLN A 4 17.10 6.51 21.00
N TRP A 5 17.73 5.36 20.73
CA TRP A 5 17.15 4.36 19.80
C TRP A 5 15.79 3.84 20.26
N LYS A 6 15.57 3.78 21.59
CA LYS A 6 14.25 3.44 22.13
C LYS A 6 13.19 4.43 21.68
N LEU A 7 13.54 5.71 21.45
CA LEU A 7 12.60 6.72 20.99
C LEU A 7 12.29 6.56 19.49
N ASP A 8 13.30 6.39 18.63
CA ASP A 8 13.10 6.19 17.19
C ASP A 8 12.28 4.91 16.93
N GLN A 9 12.63 3.81 17.62
CA GLN A 9 11.89 2.55 17.54
C GLN A 9 10.46 2.70 18.09
N GLN A 10 10.29 3.35 19.25
CA GLN A 10 8.95 3.58 19.81
C GLN A 10 8.09 4.44 18.89
N TYR A 11 8.66 5.45 18.24
CA TYR A 11 7.96 6.28 17.25
C TYR A 11 7.54 5.45 16.04
N ALA A 12 8.47 4.68 15.47
CA ALA A 12 8.17 3.77 14.36
C ALA A 12 7.07 2.77 14.73
N ASP A 13 7.12 2.20 15.94
CA ASP A 13 6.14 1.22 16.42
C ASP A 13 4.74 1.83 16.53
N ILE A 14 4.59 3.01 17.17
CA ILE A 14 3.26 3.63 17.35
C ILE A 14 2.70 4.27 16.06
N MET A 15 3.57 4.58 15.10
CA MET A 15 3.18 5.06 13.77
C MET A 15 3.02 3.90 12.76
N GLY A 16 3.33 2.67 13.16
CA GLY A 16 3.28 1.47 12.31
C GLY A 16 1.88 1.04 11.91
N ASP A 17 0.83 1.73 12.37
CA ASP A 17 -0.54 1.51 11.90
C ASP A 17 -0.81 2.19 10.54
N HIS A 18 0.10 3.05 10.06
CA HIS A 18 0.00 3.69 8.75
C HIS A 18 0.57 2.82 7.63
N PRO A 19 0.05 2.90 6.40
CA PRO A 19 0.47 2.04 5.30
C PRO A 19 1.67 2.55 4.51
N PHE A 20 2.45 3.47 5.09
CA PHE A 20 3.53 4.16 4.39
C PHE A 20 4.92 3.56 4.68
N GLY A 21 4.98 2.46 5.44
CA GLY A 21 6.22 1.82 5.88
C GLY A 21 6.64 2.25 7.28
N VAL A 22 7.94 2.36 7.51
CA VAL A 22 8.55 2.73 8.80
C VAL A 22 8.65 4.24 8.92
N ALA A 23 8.02 4.80 9.97
CA ALA A 23 8.09 6.22 10.27
C ALA A 23 9.46 6.60 10.86
N LEU A 24 10.05 7.69 10.37
CA LEU A 24 11.32 8.22 10.87
C LEU A 24 11.08 9.37 11.86
N TYR A 25 11.44 9.17 13.14
CA TYR A 25 11.38 10.24 14.14
C TYR A 25 12.37 11.37 13.86
N ARG A 26 13.49 11.03 13.19
CA ARG A 26 14.49 11.96 12.64
C ARG A 26 14.54 11.80 11.12
N PRO A 27 13.71 12.56 10.38
CA PRO A 27 13.68 12.54 8.94
C PRO A 27 15.06 12.78 8.35
N LEU A 28 15.37 12.02 7.29
CA LEU A 28 16.64 12.11 6.58
C LEU A 28 16.42 12.78 5.22
N SER A 29 17.46 13.41 4.68
CA SER A 29 17.37 13.96 3.32
C SER A 29 17.11 12.84 2.30
N SER A 30 16.25 13.09 1.32
CA SER A 30 16.00 12.22 0.17
C SER A 30 17.23 12.01 -0.72
N SER A 31 18.29 12.80 -0.53
CA SER A 31 19.59 12.56 -1.18
C SER A 31 20.42 11.47 -0.48
N ILE A 32 20.15 11.21 0.80
CA ILE A 32 20.88 10.27 1.66
C ILE A 32 20.10 8.96 1.82
N LEU A 33 18.79 9.07 2.05
CA LEU A 33 17.88 7.94 2.17
C LEU A 33 16.90 7.98 1.00
N LYS A 34 17.09 7.11 0.03
CA LYS A 34 16.26 6.98 -1.17
C LYS A 34 16.12 5.51 -1.55
N PRO A 35 15.15 5.12 -2.40
CA PRO A 35 15.11 3.79 -2.97
C PRO A 35 16.47 3.42 -3.57
N GLY A 36 16.90 2.18 -3.34
CA GLY A 36 18.21 1.66 -3.73
C GLY A 36 19.32 1.87 -2.69
N SER A 37 19.10 2.73 -1.70
CA SER A 37 20.08 2.95 -0.62
C SER A 37 20.25 1.70 0.24
N VAL A 38 21.50 1.31 0.49
CA VAL A 38 21.88 0.18 1.33
C VAL A 38 22.63 0.69 2.53
N GLY A 39 22.27 0.25 3.74
CA GLY A 39 22.91 0.70 4.96
C GLY A 39 22.40 -0.03 6.20
N TYR A 40 22.60 0.56 7.37
CA TYR A 40 22.01 0.09 8.61
C TYR A 40 21.70 1.26 9.55
N PHE A 41 20.75 1.06 10.47
CA PHE A 41 20.53 1.99 11.58
C PHE A 41 21.38 1.54 12.77
N ASP A 42 22.13 2.45 13.38
CA ASP A 42 22.93 2.13 14.56
C ASP A 42 22.10 2.11 15.86
N ASP A 43 22.75 1.84 16.99
CA ASP A 43 22.14 1.83 18.33
C ASP A 43 21.62 3.20 18.79
N TYR A 44 21.80 4.25 17.98
CA TYR A 44 21.25 5.58 18.19
C TYR A 44 20.14 5.90 17.20
N GLY A 45 19.81 5.03 16.26
CA GLY A 45 18.86 5.25 15.16
C GLY A 45 19.38 6.11 14.02
N SER A 46 20.68 6.34 13.95
CA SER A 46 21.27 7.08 12.85
C SER A 46 21.50 6.16 11.66
N TRP A 47 21.14 6.64 10.47
CA TRP A 47 21.37 5.91 9.23
C TRP A 47 22.84 5.95 8.83
N ASN A 48 23.43 4.77 8.62
CA ASN A 48 24.81 4.57 8.21
C ASN A 48 24.82 4.00 6.78
N PRO A 49 24.97 4.84 5.74
CA PRO A 49 24.93 4.39 4.36
C PRO A 49 26.17 3.55 4.01
N ILE A 50 25.92 2.38 3.44
CA ILE A 50 26.94 1.49 2.87
C ILE A 50 27.05 1.76 1.37
N CYS A 51 26.00 1.60 0.58
CA CYS A 51 26.11 1.84 -0.86
C CYS A 51 24.77 2.20 -1.46
N ASP A 52 24.75 2.40 -2.76
CA ASP A 52 23.54 2.59 -3.54
C ASP A 52 23.58 1.52 -4.63
N VAL A 53 22.59 0.64 -4.66
CA VAL A 53 22.52 -0.46 -5.64
C VAL A 53 22.39 0.01 -7.08
N ASP A 54 21.92 1.24 -7.30
CA ASP A 54 21.82 1.84 -8.64
C ASP A 54 23.15 2.44 -9.09
N SER A 55 24.09 2.65 -8.16
CA SER A 55 25.38 3.24 -8.45
C SER A 55 26.45 2.16 -8.68
N THR A 56 26.63 1.76 -9.94
CA THR A 56 27.68 0.82 -10.36
C THR A 56 29.09 1.27 -9.92
N GLU A 57 29.34 2.58 -9.88
CA GLU A 57 30.58 3.16 -9.34
C GLU A 57 30.72 2.92 -7.83
N SER A 58 29.67 3.14 -7.05
CA SER A 58 29.66 2.89 -5.60
C SER A 58 29.90 1.42 -5.28
N LEU A 59 29.25 0.52 -6.03
CA LEU A 59 29.37 -0.93 -5.87
C LEU A 59 30.77 -1.44 -6.22
N SER A 60 31.31 -1.02 -7.37
CA SER A 60 32.64 -1.46 -7.81
C SER A 60 33.76 -1.01 -6.87
N LYS A 61 33.72 0.23 -6.36
CA LYS A 61 34.66 0.72 -5.33
C LYS A 61 34.65 -0.14 -4.07
N LYS A 62 33.50 -0.73 -3.75
CA LYS A 62 33.27 -1.58 -2.57
C LYS A 62 33.41 -3.07 -2.84
N ARG A 63 33.79 -3.45 -4.08
CA ARG A 63 33.90 -4.85 -4.54
C ARG A 63 32.58 -5.61 -4.38
N LEU A 64 31.46 -4.90 -4.52
CA LEU A 64 30.12 -5.49 -4.54
C LEU A 64 29.72 -5.76 -5.99
N ILE A 65 29.07 -6.89 -6.20
CA ILE A 65 28.54 -7.32 -7.50
C ILE A 65 27.25 -6.55 -7.75
N PRO A 66 27.05 -5.91 -8.92
CA PRO A 66 25.78 -5.26 -9.26
C PRO A 66 24.61 -6.26 -9.32
N PRO A 67 23.36 -5.80 -9.16
CA PRO A 67 22.18 -6.62 -9.43
C PRO A 67 22.29 -7.24 -10.83
N ALA A 68 21.93 -8.53 -10.93
CA ALA A 68 21.95 -9.23 -12.23
C ALA A 68 20.76 -8.83 -13.10
N ASP A 69 19.62 -8.59 -12.44
CA ASP A 69 18.38 -8.16 -13.04
C ASP A 69 18.30 -6.63 -13.03
N GLU A 70 17.62 -6.06 -14.02
CA GLU A 70 17.35 -4.62 -14.07
C GLU A 70 16.41 -4.22 -12.94
N LEU A 71 16.75 -3.13 -12.23
CA LEU A 71 15.92 -2.59 -11.17
C LEU A 71 14.87 -1.66 -11.78
N GLU A 72 13.62 -2.13 -11.88
CA GLU A 72 12.52 -1.37 -12.46
C GLU A 72 11.93 -0.39 -11.44
N ARG A 73 12.23 0.90 -11.61
CA ARG A 73 11.73 1.98 -10.74
C ARG A 73 10.37 2.46 -11.18
N ALA A 74 9.46 2.66 -10.23
CA ALA A 74 8.15 3.24 -10.51
C ALA A 74 8.24 4.75 -10.76
N PRO A 75 7.29 5.33 -11.53
CA PRO A 75 7.17 6.78 -11.62
C PRO A 75 6.94 7.43 -10.26
N ILE A 76 7.59 8.57 -10.02
CA ILE A 76 7.44 9.32 -8.77
C ILE A 76 6.03 9.90 -8.65
N ASP A 77 5.36 9.64 -7.53
CA ASP A 77 4.05 10.19 -7.21
C ASP A 77 4.20 11.48 -6.40
N SER A 78 3.94 12.62 -7.03
CA SER A 78 4.14 13.97 -6.45
C SER A 78 2.83 14.71 -6.13
N GLY A 79 1.68 14.06 -6.28
CA GLY A 79 0.34 14.65 -6.11
C GLY A 79 -0.32 14.37 -4.77
N ILE A 80 0.44 13.88 -3.79
CA ILE A 80 -0.07 13.37 -2.51
C ILE A 80 -0.12 14.52 -1.51
N THR A 81 -1.26 14.66 -0.83
CA THR A 81 -1.42 15.56 0.31
C THR A 81 -1.91 14.76 1.51
N TRP A 82 -1.25 14.95 2.65
CA TRP A 82 -1.68 14.39 3.93
C TRP A 82 -2.23 15.47 4.85
N GLY A 83 -3.25 15.10 5.62
CA GLY A 83 -3.53 15.79 6.88
C GLY A 83 -2.47 15.44 7.95
N PRO A 84 -2.63 15.92 9.19
CA PRO A 84 -1.87 15.43 10.32
C PRO A 84 -1.94 13.90 10.40
N ILE A 85 -0.78 13.25 10.37
CA ILE A 85 -0.66 11.81 10.55
C ILE A 85 -0.48 11.55 12.04
N LEU A 86 -1.44 10.85 12.65
CA LEU A 86 -1.49 10.62 14.09
C LEU A 86 -1.26 9.14 14.40
N SER A 87 -0.57 8.83 15.50
CA SER A 87 -0.55 7.44 15.99
C SER A 87 -1.94 6.98 16.43
N SER A 88 -2.17 5.68 16.48
CA SER A 88 -3.49 5.09 16.84
C SER A 88 -4.02 5.45 18.23
N ASN A 89 -3.14 5.84 19.14
CA ASN A 89 -3.50 6.25 20.51
C ASN A 89 -3.69 7.77 20.68
N THR A 90 -3.52 8.53 19.59
CA THR A 90 -3.66 9.98 19.60
C THR A 90 -5.08 10.37 19.15
N LYS A 91 -5.69 11.29 19.90
CA LYS A 91 -6.95 11.94 19.57
C LYS A 91 -6.70 13.39 19.22
N SER A 92 -7.37 13.86 18.18
CA SER A 92 -7.51 15.27 17.85
C SER A 92 -8.88 15.81 18.31
N SER A 93 -8.88 17.01 18.86
CA SER A 93 -10.10 17.78 19.13
C SER A 93 -9.92 19.22 18.68
N LYS A 94 -10.95 19.75 18.01
CA LYS A 94 -10.96 21.16 17.61
C LYS A 94 -11.17 22.05 18.83
N VAL A 95 -10.42 23.14 18.90
CA VAL A 95 -10.62 24.20 19.90
C VAL A 95 -11.50 25.27 19.25
N GLU A 96 -12.67 25.52 19.82
CA GLU A 96 -13.54 26.60 19.38
C GLU A 96 -12.91 27.95 19.74
N LEU A 97 -12.74 28.81 18.73
CA LEU A 97 -12.17 30.16 18.89
C LEU A 97 -13.25 31.21 19.25
N SER A 98 -14.49 30.78 19.51
CA SER A 98 -15.61 31.65 19.85
C SER A 98 -15.45 32.19 21.27
N GLY A 99 -15.40 33.53 21.41
CA GLY A 99 -15.49 34.21 22.70
C GLY A 99 -14.28 35.01 23.17
N GLY A 100 -13.34 35.37 22.29
CA GLY A 100 -12.18 36.20 22.68
C GLY A 100 -11.15 35.47 23.55
N ILE A 101 -11.18 34.13 23.52
CA ILE A 101 -10.16 33.29 24.12
C ILE A 101 -8.96 33.30 23.17
N ASP A 102 -7.84 33.82 23.66
CA ASP A 102 -6.57 33.82 22.94
C ASP A 102 -6.20 32.38 22.54
N PRO A 103 -6.03 32.06 21.23
CA PRO A 103 -5.53 30.77 20.80
C PRO A 103 -4.13 30.60 21.38
N ALA A 104 -4.02 29.90 22.51
CA ALA A 104 -2.81 29.54 23.25
C ALA A 104 -1.49 30.24 22.81
N THR A 105 -0.86 30.96 23.73
CA THR A 105 0.39 31.72 23.55
C THR A 105 1.30 31.18 22.44
N GLY A 106 1.45 31.94 21.35
CA GLY A 106 2.31 31.57 20.22
C GLY A 106 1.57 31.18 18.94
N ILE A 107 0.26 30.92 19.02
CA ILE A 107 -0.58 30.73 17.84
C ILE A 107 -1.19 32.09 17.44
N PRO A 108 -0.97 32.58 16.21
CA PRO A 108 -1.58 33.85 15.78
C PRO A 108 -3.11 33.80 15.82
N VAL A 109 -3.75 34.93 16.16
CA VAL A 109 -5.23 35.06 16.10
C VAL A 109 -5.76 34.93 14.66
N THR A 110 -4.89 35.07 13.66
CA THR A 110 -5.22 34.93 12.24
C THR A 110 -5.36 33.48 11.78
N VAL A 111 -4.98 32.48 12.60
CA VAL A 111 -5.14 31.08 12.20
C VAL A 111 -6.62 30.74 12.03
N SER A 112 -6.90 29.94 11.01
CA SER A 112 -8.28 29.57 10.66
C SER A 112 -8.88 28.53 11.60
N ALA A 113 -8.04 27.71 12.20
CA ALA A 113 -8.46 26.75 13.21
C ALA A 113 -7.29 26.32 14.09
N VAL A 114 -7.63 25.90 15.31
CA VAL A 114 -6.70 25.35 16.29
C VAL A 114 -7.17 23.97 16.70
N TYR A 115 -6.24 23.01 16.73
CA TYR A 115 -6.48 21.63 17.13
C TYR A 115 -5.65 21.29 18.35
N SER A 116 -6.29 20.67 19.33
CA SER A 116 -5.66 20.05 20.47
C SER A 116 -5.46 18.57 20.19
N TYR A 117 -4.23 18.09 20.29
CA TYR A 117 -3.92 16.66 20.23
C TYR A 117 -3.71 16.15 21.64
N SER A 118 -4.21 14.97 21.96
CA SER A 118 -4.10 14.34 23.28
C SER A 118 -3.98 12.84 23.16
N VAL A 119 -3.43 12.19 24.18
CA VAL A 119 -3.25 10.73 24.20
C VAL A 119 -4.12 10.11 25.26
N GLU A 120 -4.79 9.02 24.90
CA GLU A 120 -5.58 8.22 25.84
C GLU A 120 -4.71 7.23 26.62
N LYS A 121 -3.72 6.63 25.95
CA LYS A 121 -2.90 5.54 26.50
C LYS A 121 -1.43 5.68 26.09
N ASP A 122 -0.57 5.49 27.08
CA ASP A 122 0.89 5.25 27.07
C ASP A 122 1.79 6.14 26.20
N ALA A 123 1.54 6.26 24.90
CA ALA A 123 2.30 7.12 24.00
C ALA A 123 1.48 7.56 22.79
N GLY A 124 1.73 8.77 22.33
CA GLY A 124 1.19 9.29 21.07
C GLY A 124 2.24 10.00 20.24
N ALA A 125 1.92 10.15 18.97
CA ALA A 125 2.72 10.85 18.00
C ALA A 125 1.85 11.62 17.01
N VAL A 126 2.40 12.74 16.55
CA VAL A 126 1.87 13.53 15.43
C VAL A 126 2.99 13.84 14.47
N LEU A 127 2.72 13.64 13.19
CA LEU A 127 3.53 14.09 12.08
C LEU A 127 2.71 15.12 11.27
N LEU A 128 3.27 16.32 11.14
CA LEU A 128 2.79 17.37 10.25
C LEU A 128 3.71 17.46 9.05
N THR A 129 3.15 17.62 7.85
CA THR A 129 3.92 17.69 6.59
C THR A 129 3.38 18.79 5.70
N THR A 130 4.26 19.44 4.93
CA THR A 130 3.83 20.33 3.83
C THR A 130 3.69 19.54 2.53
N PRO A 131 2.61 19.72 1.75
CA PRO A 131 2.58 19.17 0.41
C PRO A 131 3.50 19.95 -0.55
N PRO A 132 3.81 19.37 -1.72
CA PRO A 132 3.49 18.00 -2.10
C PRO A 132 4.34 16.98 -1.34
N ILE A 133 3.73 15.82 -1.07
CA ILE A 133 4.46 14.63 -0.62
C ILE A 133 4.82 13.83 -1.86
N THR A 134 6.09 13.42 -1.94
CA THR A 134 6.60 12.59 -3.02
C THR A 134 6.75 11.16 -2.54
N HIS A 135 6.16 10.21 -3.28
CA HIS A 135 6.41 8.78 -3.10
C HIS A 135 7.27 8.25 -4.25
N ASP A 136 8.37 7.61 -3.90
CA ASP A 136 9.39 7.09 -4.81
C ASP A 136 9.70 5.65 -4.42
N HIS A 137 9.65 4.70 -5.37
CA HIS A 137 9.77 3.27 -5.07
C HIS A 137 10.19 2.40 -6.26
N TYR A 138 10.56 1.15 -5.97
CA TYR A 138 10.77 0.06 -6.92
C TYR A 138 9.57 -0.88 -6.97
N TYR A 139 9.28 -1.48 -8.14
CA TYR A 139 8.18 -2.46 -8.28
C TYR A 139 8.49 -3.83 -7.70
N HIS A 140 9.76 -4.23 -7.60
CA HIS A 140 10.10 -5.62 -7.31
C HIS A 140 11.14 -5.72 -6.21
N THR A 141 10.88 -6.58 -5.21
CA THR A 141 11.80 -6.79 -4.08
C THR A 141 12.77 -7.95 -4.34
N SER A 142 12.38 -8.91 -5.19
CA SER A 142 13.17 -10.10 -5.53
C SER A 142 14.59 -9.78 -6.05
N PRO A 143 14.83 -8.78 -6.93
CA PRO A 143 16.18 -8.41 -7.36
C PRO A 143 17.10 -8.02 -6.20
N PHE A 144 16.59 -7.29 -5.20
CA PHE A 144 17.35 -6.89 -4.01
C PHE A 144 17.66 -8.09 -3.10
N LYS A 145 16.71 -9.03 -2.93
CA LYS A 145 16.95 -10.28 -2.20
C LYS A 145 18.07 -11.07 -2.87
N ASN A 146 18.02 -11.25 -4.19
CA ASN A 146 19.05 -11.94 -4.96
C ASN A 146 20.41 -11.24 -4.91
N TRP A 147 20.42 -9.91 -5.00
CA TRP A 147 21.63 -9.10 -4.85
C TRP A 147 22.27 -9.28 -3.47
N CYS A 148 21.47 -9.24 -2.41
CA CYS A 148 21.94 -9.42 -1.04
C CYS A 148 22.56 -10.81 -0.84
N LYS A 149 21.90 -11.88 -1.33
CA LYS A 149 22.45 -13.25 -1.30
C LYS A 149 23.85 -13.34 -1.90
N LYS A 150 24.04 -12.74 -3.09
CA LYS A 150 25.32 -12.77 -3.82
C LYS A 150 26.42 -11.97 -3.13
N ASN A 151 26.07 -10.93 -2.37
CA ASN A 151 27.01 -10.01 -1.73
C ASN A 151 27.19 -10.23 -0.22
N ALA A 152 26.42 -11.13 0.39
CA ALA A 152 26.35 -11.34 1.84
C ALA A 152 27.72 -11.51 2.52
N LEU A 153 28.60 -12.37 1.99
CA LEU A 153 29.94 -12.60 2.56
C LEU A 153 30.80 -11.33 2.52
N THR A 154 30.78 -10.62 1.39
CA THR A 154 31.52 -9.35 1.22
C THR A 154 30.99 -8.29 2.19
N LEU A 155 29.67 -8.18 2.33
CA LEU A 155 29.02 -7.24 3.22
C LEU A 155 29.39 -7.49 4.69
N LEU A 156 29.33 -8.74 5.14
CA LEU A 156 29.69 -9.11 6.51
C LEU A 156 31.17 -8.91 6.84
N ARG A 157 32.06 -9.16 5.87
CA ARG A 157 33.50 -8.96 6.05
C ARG A 157 33.88 -7.48 6.14
N GLN A 158 33.24 -6.63 5.33
CA GLN A 158 33.57 -5.20 5.29
C GLN A 158 32.81 -4.36 6.32
N TRP A 159 31.58 -4.74 6.67
CA TRP A 159 30.72 -4.03 7.63
C TRP A 159 30.20 -4.99 8.70
N PRO A 160 31.03 -5.41 9.67
CA PRO A 160 30.63 -6.35 10.71
C PRO A 160 29.46 -5.84 11.58
N GLU A 161 29.21 -4.53 11.63
CA GLU A 161 28.09 -3.92 12.33
C GLU A 161 26.73 -4.39 11.80
N VAL A 162 26.67 -4.73 10.51
CA VAL A 162 25.48 -5.29 9.85
C VAL A 162 25.01 -6.57 10.54
N LYS A 163 25.93 -7.36 11.12
CA LYS A 163 25.56 -8.57 11.88
C LYS A 163 24.72 -8.25 13.11
N ARG A 164 24.99 -7.13 13.77
CA ARG A 164 24.27 -6.69 14.98
C ARG A 164 23.01 -5.89 14.64
N GLN A 165 23.12 -4.99 13.67
CA GLN A 165 22.06 -4.03 13.35
C GLN A 165 21.06 -4.54 12.32
N GLY A 166 21.44 -5.52 11.51
CA GLY A 166 20.74 -5.92 10.30
C GLY A 166 21.08 -4.97 9.14
N LEU A 167 21.09 -5.52 7.92
CA LEU A 167 21.25 -4.74 6.69
C LEU A 167 19.89 -4.24 6.23
N TRP A 168 19.84 -3.02 5.76
CA TRP A 168 18.67 -2.41 5.15
C TRP A 168 18.92 -2.13 3.68
N ILE A 169 17.97 -2.50 2.83
CA ILE A 169 17.87 -2.02 1.45
C ILE A 169 16.55 -1.26 1.34
N ILE A 170 16.62 0.05 1.11
CA ILE A 170 15.45 0.91 0.99
C ILE A 170 14.81 0.69 -0.37
N THR A 171 13.52 0.37 -0.42
CA THR A 171 12.78 0.10 -1.66
C THR A 171 11.74 1.16 -1.96
N SER A 172 11.26 1.90 -0.95
CA SER A 172 10.33 3.01 -1.12
C SER A 172 10.57 4.13 -0.09
N THR A 173 10.21 5.36 -0.44
CA THR A 173 10.27 6.52 0.47
C THR A 173 9.10 7.47 0.25
N TYR A 174 8.57 8.01 1.34
CA TYR A 174 7.67 9.17 1.34
C TYR A 174 8.41 10.38 1.89
N ALA A 175 8.49 11.44 1.10
CA ALA A 175 9.28 12.61 1.44
C ALA A 175 8.51 13.92 1.25
N THR A 176 8.84 14.94 2.05
CA THR A 176 8.20 16.27 2.05
C THR A 176 9.24 17.38 2.24
N LYS A 177 8.99 18.58 1.73
CA LYS A 177 9.88 19.73 1.91
C LYS A 177 10.02 20.20 3.36
N LYS A 178 8.97 20.06 4.17
CA LYS A 178 8.99 20.48 5.57
C LYS A 178 8.10 19.55 6.38
N CYS A 179 8.59 19.15 7.54
CA CYS A 179 7.79 18.38 8.50
C CYS A 179 8.08 18.79 9.93
N ALA A 180 7.13 18.48 10.79
CA ALA A 180 7.25 18.61 12.23
C ALA A 180 6.75 17.35 12.91
N ILE A 181 7.52 16.83 13.86
CA ILE A 181 7.23 15.60 14.57
C ILE A 181 7.17 15.90 16.06
N ASN A 182 6.14 15.39 16.73
CA ASN A 182 6.09 15.33 18.18
C ASN A 182 5.73 13.91 18.61
N MET A 183 6.40 13.42 19.65
CA MET A 183 6.07 12.18 20.32
C MET A 183 6.10 12.42 21.83
N TRP A 184 5.08 11.91 22.52
CA TRP A 184 4.96 12.10 23.96
C TRP A 184 4.38 10.87 24.64
N THR A 185 4.78 10.65 25.89
CA THR A 185 4.37 9.49 26.70
C THR A 185 3.51 9.85 27.91
N THR A 186 3.33 11.15 28.18
CA THR A 186 2.56 11.61 29.34
C THR A 186 1.08 11.66 29.02
N ARG A 187 0.29 10.81 29.69
CA ARG A 187 -1.18 10.85 29.61
C ARG A 187 -1.72 12.22 30.04
N GLY A 188 -2.77 12.69 29.39
CA GLY A 188 -3.39 13.98 29.68
C GLY A 188 -2.58 15.20 29.24
N ARG A 189 -1.34 15.02 28.78
CA ARG A 189 -0.62 16.06 28.04
C ARG A 189 -1.21 16.13 26.64
N GLY A 190 -1.58 17.33 26.25
CA GLY A 190 -1.95 17.66 24.89
C GLY A 190 -1.28 18.94 24.45
N PHE A 191 -1.13 19.11 23.15
CA PHE A 191 -0.57 20.31 22.54
C PHE A 191 -1.53 20.87 21.52
N LYS A 192 -1.36 22.17 21.23
CA LYS A 192 -2.21 22.89 20.30
C LYS A 192 -1.43 23.28 19.06
N VAL A 193 -2.02 23.00 17.90
CA VAL A 193 -1.50 23.41 16.60
C VAL A 193 -2.56 24.25 15.91
N GLY A 194 -2.17 25.46 15.52
CA GLY A 194 -2.95 26.34 14.66
C GLY A 194 -2.58 26.15 13.20
N PHE A 195 -3.55 26.23 12.30
CA PHE A 195 -3.31 26.12 10.85
C PHE A 195 -3.83 27.37 10.15
N ASP A 196 -3.00 27.93 9.27
CA ASP A 196 -3.40 29.03 8.41
C ASP A 196 -4.36 28.55 7.30
N ALA A 197 -5.34 29.38 6.94
CA ALA A 197 -6.19 29.15 5.76
C ALA A 197 -5.72 29.91 4.53
N ASP A 198 -4.80 30.88 4.66
CA ASP A 198 -4.57 31.89 3.60
C ASP A 198 -3.67 31.44 2.44
N VAL A 199 -3.14 30.21 2.44
CA VAL A 199 -2.24 29.76 1.38
C VAL A 199 -3.00 28.99 0.28
N MET A 200 -3.47 29.80 -0.69
CA MET A 200 -3.95 29.48 -2.05
C MET A 200 -5.43 29.10 -2.25
N GLY A 201 -6.25 30.14 -2.42
CA GLY A 201 -7.46 30.13 -3.25
C GLY A 201 -8.67 29.51 -2.55
N VAL A 202 -9.73 30.32 -2.43
CA VAL A 202 -11.10 29.98 -2.00
C VAL A 202 -11.38 28.47 -2.13
N GLY A 203 -11.17 27.72 -1.04
CA GLY A 203 -11.49 26.29 -0.99
C GLY A 203 -10.44 25.30 -0.49
N LYS A 204 -9.19 25.72 -0.29
CA LYS A 204 -8.10 24.86 0.21
C LYS A 204 -7.64 25.21 1.62
N ALA A 205 -8.58 25.47 2.54
CA ALA A 205 -8.28 25.59 3.97
C ALA A 205 -7.99 24.20 4.57
N GLY A 206 -6.94 23.56 4.09
CA GLY A 206 -6.39 22.32 4.61
C GLY A 206 -5.05 22.57 5.32
N PRO A 207 -4.58 21.63 6.15
CA PRO A 207 -3.29 21.66 6.85
C PRO A 207 -2.07 21.58 5.92
N SER A 208 -2.28 21.78 4.61
CA SER A 208 -1.26 22.00 3.61
C SER A 208 -0.58 23.38 3.70
N GLY A 209 -1.17 24.30 4.47
CA GLY A 209 -0.64 25.62 4.74
C GLY A 209 0.40 25.65 5.87
N GLU A 210 0.79 26.86 6.26
CA GLU A 210 1.66 27.05 7.43
C GLU A 210 0.94 26.61 8.71
N TRP A 211 1.66 25.90 9.58
CA TRP A 211 1.19 25.56 10.92
C TRP A 211 1.97 26.33 11.98
N TYR A 212 1.26 26.68 13.04
CA TYR A 212 1.76 27.39 14.21
C TYR A 212 1.57 26.53 15.43
N ARG A 213 2.46 26.63 16.40
CA ARG A 213 2.41 25.83 17.63
C ARG A 213 2.38 26.74 18.83
N SER A 214 1.76 26.29 19.91
CA SER A 214 1.90 26.99 21.19
C SER A 214 3.36 27.01 21.61
N GLN A 215 3.86 28.17 22.05
CA GLN A 215 5.23 28.33 22.56
C GLN A 215 5.50 27.49 23.82
N THR A 216 4.44 27.06 24.50
CA THR A 216 4.51 26.20 25.68
C THR A 216 4.72 24.72 25.35
N ASP A 217 4.55 24.34 24.08
CA ASP A 217 4.55 22.94 23.67
C ASP A 217 5.98 22.51 23.32
N GLU A 218 6.68 21.93 24.29
CA GLU A 218 8.01 21.34 24.09
C GLU A 218 7.95 19.99 23.34
N GLY A 219 9.11 19.54 22.82
CA GLY A 219 9.28 18.19 22.27
C GLY A 219 9.08 18.06 20.76
N TRP A 220 8.89 19.17 20.04
CA TRP A 220 8.82 19.17 18.58
C TRP A 220 10.20 19.10 17.93
N GLY A 221 10.39 18.17 17.00
CA GLY A 221 11.45 18.22 16.00
C GLY A 221 10.93 18.86 14.72
N GLU A 222 11.56 19.93 14.26
CA GLU A 222 11.28 20.54 12.95
C GLU A 222 12.39 20.20 11.97
N TYR A 223 12.00 19.80 10.77
CA TYR A 223 12.94 19.42 9.74
C TYR A 223 12.57 20.10 8.43
N THR A 224 13.49 20.95 7.96
CA THR A 224 13.44 21.59 6.64
C THR A 224 14.83 21.41 6.04
N PRO A 225 15.02 20.47 5.12
CA PRO A 225 16.32 20.22 4.53
C PRO A 225 16.73 21.43 3.67
N GLU A 226 18.04 21.63 3.52
CA GLU A 226 18.55 22.72 2.70
C GLU A 226 18.39 22.42 1.20
N GLY A 227 18.10 23.48 0.42
CA GLY A 227 17.98 23.42 -1.03
C GLY A 227 16.69 22.75 -1.51
N ASP A 228 16.79 22.00 -2.61
CA ASP A 228 15.66 21.32 -3.26
C ASP A 228 15.43 19.89 -2.74
N ASN A 229 16.09 19.50 -1.65
CA ASN A 229 15.92 18.18 -1.06
C ASN A 229 14.58 18.08 -0.31
N ASN A 230 14.09 16.85 -0.15
CA ASN A 230 12.96 16.55 0.71
C ASN A 230 13.43 15.79 1.97
N SER A 231 12.68 15.90 3.06
CA SER A 231 12.82 15.10 4.27
C SER A 231 11.98 13.83 4.14
N VAL A 232 12.62 12.67 4.18
CA VAL A 232 11.98 11.36 4.20
C VAL A 232 11.36 11.14 5.57
N VAL A 233 10.04 11.01 5.60
CA VAL A 233 9.24 10.84 6.83
C VAL A 233 8.79 9.39 7.03
N PHE A 234 8.64 8.63 5.94
CA PHE A 234 8.46 7.19 5.97
C PHE A 234 9.32 6.50 4.91
N PHE A 235 9.72 5.26 5.16
CA PHE A 235 10.39 4.42 4.17
C PHE A 235 9.89 2.98 4.21
N GLY A 236 9.86 2.32 3.05
CA GLY A 236 9.77 0.87 2.92
C GLY A 236 11.13 0.28 2.54
N GLY A 237 11.37 -0.97 2.91
CA GLY A 237 12.64 -1.62 2.63
C GLY A 237 12.70 -3.07 3.07
N ILE A 238 13.79 -3.73 2.74
CA ILE A 238 14.05 -5.12 3.10
C ILE A 238 15.14 -5.13 4.17
N ARG A 239 14.87 -5.78 5.30
CA ARG A 239 15.85 -6.02 6.36
C ARG A 239 16.43 -7.41 6.20
N PHE A 240 17.75 -7.53 6.32
CA PHE A 240 18.42 -8.81 6.36
C PHE A 240 19.10 -8.98 7.71
N ASN A 241 18.76 -10.06 8.40
CA ASN A 241 19.40 -10.46 9.64
C ASN A 241 20.33 -11.65 9.37
N TYR A 242 21.48 -11.64 10.04
CA TYR A 242 22.53 -12.62 9.84
C TYR A 242 22.74 -13.41 11.12
N THR A 243 22.28 -14.66 11.12
CA THR A 243 22.42 -15.56 12.27
C THR A 243 23.55 -16.55 11.97
N TRP A 244 24.49 -16.69 12.91
CA TRP A 244 25.60 -17.63 12.77
C TRP A 244 25.25 -18.95 13.45
N MET A 245 25.32 -20.04 12.71
CA MET A 245 25.20 -21.38 13.28
C MET A 245 26.58 -22.03 13.35
N MET A 246 26.99 -22.42 14.56
CA MET A 246 28.13 -23.28 14.82
C MET A 246 27.65 -24.73 15.03
N GLY A 247 28.12 -25.66 14.20
CA GLY A 247 27.86 -27.09 14.38
C GLY A 247 28.35 -27.94 13.21
N LYS A 248 29.20 -28.93 13.50
CA LYS A 248 29.83 -29.84 12.52
C LYS A 248 28.89 -30.85 11.85
N ASP A 249 27.63 -30.91 12.26
CA ASP A 249 26.68 -31.95 11.84
C ASP A 249 25.43 -31.40 11.15
N LEU A 250 25.57 -30.37 10.33
CA LEU A 250 24.55 -30.06 9.32
C LEU A 250 24.69 -31.06 8.18
N LYS A 251 24.19 -32.29 8.39
CA LYS A 251 23.89 -33.18 7.27
C LYS A 251 23.03 -32.39 6.30
N ALA A 252 23.50 -32.25 5.06
CA ALA A 252 22.74 -31.63 3.98
C ALA A 252 21.30 -32.15 4.06
N ALA A 253 20.35 -31.24 4.24
CA ALA A 253 18.94 -31.57 4.27
C ALA A 253 18.50 -31.96 2.86
N ASN A 254 18.89 -33.15 2.43
CA ASN A 254 18.33 -33.80 1.26
C ASN A 254 16.88 -34.14 1.60
N GLY A 255 15.96 -33.37 1.03
CA GLY A 255 14.57 -33.77 0.77
C GLY A 255 13.75 -34.28 1.96
N GLY A 256 12.82 -33.45 2.43
CA GLY A 256 11.51 -33.91 2.87
C GLY A 256 11.46 -34.79 4.13
N LYS A 257 11.46 -34.15 5.29
CA LYS A 257 10.54 -34.41 6.41
C LYS A 257 10.88 -33.46 7.54
N MET A 258 9.99 -32.50 7.83
CA MET A 258 10.04 -31.74 9.07
C MET A 258 10.04 -32.73 10.24
N LEU A 259 11.02 -32.59 11.12
CA LEU A 259 11.15 -33.31 12.37
C LEU A 259 10.00 -32.91 13.31
N ARG A 260 8.88 -33.64 13.25
CA ARG A 260 8.01 -33.83 14.41
C ARG A 260 8.53 -35.04 15.18
N GLY A 261 9.25 -34.79 16.27
CA GLY A 261 9.45 -35.81 17.30
C GLY A 261 8.14 -36.07 18.04
N PRO A 262 7.94 -37.28 18.61
CA PRO A 262 6.83 -37.53 19.51
C PRO A 262 7.01 -36.68 20.77
N VAL A 263 6.00 -35.87 21.09
CA VAL A 263 5.94 -35.10 22.33
C VAL A 263 5.65 -36.08 23.45
N GLU A 264 6.64 -36.35 24.31
CA GLU A 264 6.35 -36.85 25.65
C GLU A 264 5.72 -35.70 26.45
N GLU A 265 4.54 -35.96 27.00
CA GLU A 265 3.75 -35.05 27.82
C GLU A 265 4.53 -34.63 29.08
N VAL A 266 5.18 -33.48 29.04
CA VAL A 266 5.66 -32.78 30.23
C VAL A 266 4.68 -31.65 30.54
N ASN A 267 3.90 -31.86 31.60
CA ASN A 267 3.04 -30.85 32.20
C ASN A 267 3.90 -29.71 32.79
N THR A 268 3.91 -28.54 32.16
CA THR A 268 4.21 -27.26 32.82
C THR A 268 3.25 -26.17 32.37
N PRO A 269 2.65 -25.39 33.30
CA PRO A 269 1.72 -24.33 32.98
C PRO A 269 2.47 -23.04 32.60
N ASP A 270 2.27 -22.59 31.37
CA ASP A 270 2.20 -21.18 30.93
C ASP A 270 1.89 -21.19 29.41
N GLU A 271 0.63 -21.44 29.09
CA GLU A 271 0.08 -21.50 27.74
C GLU A 271 -0.22 -20.08 27.20
N ASP A 272 0.76 -19.35 26.66
CA ASP A 272 0.44 -18.24 25.73
C ASP A 272 1.57 -17.81 24.76
N SER A 273 2.64 -18.59 24.63
CA SER A 273 3.65 -18.36 23.58
C SER A 273 3.53 -19.43 22.50
N GLY A 274 2.63 -19.19 21.54
CA GLY A 274 2.56 -20.00 20.33
C GLY A 274 3.92 -20.04 19.60
N PRO A 275 4.19 -21.08 18.79
CA PRO A 275 5.46 -21.24 18.09
C PRO A 275 5.75 -20.00 17.23
N GLU A 276 6.91 -19.39 17.45
CA GLU A 276 7.37 -18.21 16.72
C GLU A 276 7.41 -18.53 15.21
N GLU A 277 6.58 -17.85 14.41
CA GLU A 277 6.65 -17.94 12.95
C GLU A 277 7.97 -17.31 12.47
N GLY A 278 8.91 -18.17 12.03
CA GLY A 278 10.24 -17.78 11.57
C GLY A 278 10.20 -16.91 10.31
N GLY A 279 11.18 -16.02 10.17
CA GLY A 279 11.38 -15.22 8.94
C GLY A 279 11.66 -16.10 7.72
N GLU A 280 11.59 -15.51 6.52
CA GLU A 280 11.94 -16.25 5.30
C GLU A 280 13.44 -16.55 5.32
N VAL A 281 13.80 -17.81 5.56
CA VAL A 281 15.19 -18.26 5.41
C VAL A 281 15.52 -18.25 3.93
N ILE A 282 16.27 -17.22 3.52
CA ILE A 282 16.58 -16.99 2.12
C ILE A 282 17.55 -18.03 1.60
N THR A 283 18.60 -18.29 2.38
CA THR A 283 19.71 -19.17 2.01
C THR A 283 20.62 -19.42 3.22
N ILE A 284 21.34 -20.53 3.18
CA ILE A 284 22.44 -20.87 4.09
C ILE A 284 23.73 -20.72 3.29
N ILE A 285 24.60 -19.81 3.71
CA ILE A 285 25.85 -19.50 3.02
C ILE A 285 27.00 -20.10 3.81
N SER A 286 27.73 -21.03 3.19
CA SER A 286 28.97 -21.57 3.76
C SER A 286 30.06 -20.50 3.75
N ASP A 287 30.76 -20.30 4.87
CA ASP A 287 31.92 -19.40 4.90
C ASP A 287 33.14 -20.13 4.30
N PRO A 288 33.69 -19.68 3.15
CA PRO A 288 34.84 -20.35 2.56
C PRO A 288 36.09 -20.26 3.44
N ASP A 289 36.17 -19.31 4.37
CA ASP A 289 37.30 -19.16 5.29
C ASP A 289 37.12 -20.02 6.56
N ASN A 290 35.89 -20.50 6.83
CA ASN A 290 35.56 -21.35 7.97
C ASN A 290 34.49 -22.38 7.62
N MET A 291 34.96 -23.54 7.14
CA MET A 291 34.12 -24.68 6.71
C MET A 291 33.18 -25.24 7.78
N GLU A 292 33.42 -24.95 9.06
CA GLU A 292 32.58 -25.40 10.17
C GLU A 292 31.43 -24.45 10.48
N SER A 293 31.33 -23.36 9.70
CA SER A 293 30.39 -22.30 9.97
C SER A 293 29.55 -21.96 8.74
N SER A 294 28.26 -21.78 9.01
CA SER A 294 27.30 -21.31 8.02
C SER A 294 26.57 -20.09 8.53
N ILE A 295 26.26 -19.20 7.60
CA ILE A 295 25.50 -17.99 7.85
C ILE A 295 24.09 -18.23 7.33
N ILE A 296 23.10 -18.16 8.22
CA ILE A 296 21.71 -18.06 7.80
C ILE A 296 21.45 -16.61 7.44
N LEU A 297 21.04 -16.39 6.19
CA LEU A 297 20.50 -15.11 5.78
C LEU A 297 18.98 -15.16 5.93
N GLU A 298 18.47 -14.44 6.92
CA GLU A 298 17.03 -14.28 7.13
C GLU A 298 16.58 -12.96 6.49
N CYS A 299 15.59 -13.04 5.60
CA CYS A 299 14.89 -11.86 5.13
C CYS A 299 13.79 -11.56 6.13
N ASP A 300 13.88 -10.39 6.73
CA ASP A 300 12.73 -9.72 7.27
C ASP A 300 12.38 -8.59 6.29
N GLU A 301 11.64 -8.91 5.22
CA GLU A 301 10.90 -7.88 4.48
C GLU A 301 10.07 -7.10 5.52
N LEU A 302 10.19 -5.77 5.55
CA LEU A 302 10.09 -4.99 6.78
C LEU A 302 8.94 -5.37 7.74
N ALA A 303 9.30 -6.15 8.75
CA ALA A 303 9.08 -6.04 10.20
C ALA A 303 7.81 -5.37 10.79
N ALA A 304 6.68 -5.28 10.08
CA ALA A 304 5.35 -5.10 10.69
C ALA A 304 4.87 -6.38 11.41
N ARG A 305 5.48 -7.53 11.13
CA ARG A 305 5.12 -8.82 11.76
C ARG A 305 5.43 -8.89 13.26
N ARG A 306 6.43 -8.18 13.78
CA ARG A 306 7.14 -8.64 14.99
C ARG A 306 6.76 -8.04 16.34
N ARG A 307 5.76 -7.14 16.46
CA ARG A 307 5.05 -7.03 17.75
C ARG A 307 3.66 -6.41 17.69
N HIS A 308 3.39 -5.33 16.95
CA HIS A 308 2.06 -4.70 16.94
C HIS A 308 1.84 -3.94 15.61
N SER A 309 1.41 -4.62 14.55
CA SER A 309 0.42 -4.12 13.57
C SER A 309 0.40 -5.02 12.33
N ASN A 310 -0.52 -5.98 12.38
CA ASN A 310 -1.20 -6.49 11.18
C ASN A 310 -1.92 -5.34 10.40
N THR A 311 -1.74 -4.06 10.77
CA THR A 311 -2.67 -2.95 10.55
C THR A 311 -2.55 -2.35 9.15
N SER A 312 -1.35 -2.14 8.58
CA SER A 312 -1.22 -1.58 7.22
C SER A 312 -1.82 -2.49 6.14
N GLN A 313 -1.41 -3.76 6.08
CA GLN A 313 -2.05 -4.75 5.21
C GLN A 313 -3.54 -4.90 5.53
N LYS A 314 -3.90 -4.78 6.82
CA LYS A 314 -5.30 -4.69 7.21
C LYS A 314 -5.94 -3.43 6.65
N LEU A 315 -5.29 -2.27 6.48
CA LEU A 315 -6.00 -1.07 6.03
C LEU A 315 -6.47 -1.23 4.58
N ASP A 316 -5.59 -1.62 3.66
CA ASP A 316 -5.96 -1.83 2.25
C ASP A 316 -6.99 -2.98 2.14
N LYS A 317 -6.76 -4.10 2.83
CA LYS A 317 -7.72 -5.23 2.85
C LYS A 317 -9.02 -4.91 3.59
N GLN A 318 -8.99 -4.14 4.68
CA GLN A 318 -10.18 -3.70 5.43
C GLN A 318 -10.96 -2.72 4.58
N TYR A 319 -10.29 -1.79 3.91
CA TYR A 319 -10.92 -0.84 3.01
C TYR A 319 -11.62 -1.56 1.86
N GLU A 320 -10.92 -2.49 1.20
CA GLU A 320 -11.52 -3.40 0.22
C GLU A 320 -12.73 -4.12 0.83
N GLU A 321 -12.57 -4.75 2.00
CA GLU A 321 -13.60 -5.57 2.64
C GLU A 321 -14.84 -4.75 3.04
N VAL A 322 -14.69 -3.53 3.57
CA VAL A 322 -15.82 -2.67 3.94
C VAL A 322 -16.49 -2.04 2.72
N MET A 323 -15.76 -1.89 1.61
CA MET A 323 -16.26 -1.38 0.34
C MET A 323 -16.66 -2.49 -0.65
N LYS A 324 -16.49 -3.77 -0.32
CA LYS A 324 -16.64 -4.90 -1.26
C LYS A 324 -18.01 -5.05 -1.91
N ASN A 325 -19.05 -4.50 -1.25
CA ASN A 325 -20.42 -4.58 -1.73
C ASN A 325 -20.76 -3.45 -2.72
N HIS A 326 -19.77 -2.64 -3.11
CA HIS A 326 -19.98 -1.59 -4.09
C HIS A 326 -20.09 -2.16 -5.52
N PRO A 327 -21.06 -1.73 -6.34
CA PRO A 327 -21.25 -2.25 -7.70
C PRO A 327 -20.12 -1.89 -8.69
N TYR A 328 -19.11 -1.15 -8.26
CA TYR A 328 -18.03 -0.66 -9.13
C TYR A 328 -16.74 -1.51 -9.04
N GLY A 329 -16.76 -2.60 -8.25
CA GLY A 329 -15.64 -3.51 -8.10
C GLY A 329 -14.88 -3.34 -6.79
N ILE A 330 -13.57 -3.58 -6.83
CA ILE A 330 -12.65 -3.50 -5.69
C ILE A 330 -12.25 -2.04 -5.49
N ALA A 331 -12.46 -1.50 -4.29
CA ALA A 331 -12.03 -0.15 -3.94
C ALA A 331 -10.55 -0.14 -3.56
N LEU A 332 -9.81 0.87 -4.04
CA LEU A 332 -8.41 1.08 -3.68
C LEU A 332 -8.31 2.11 -2.56
N TYR A 333 -7.68 1.76 -1.44
CA TYR A 333 -7.35 2.73 -0.39
C TYR A 333 -6.23 3.70 -0.83
N ARG A 334 -5.33 3.21 -1.69
CA ARG A 334 -4.26 3.99 -2.34
C ARG A 334 -4.54 4.07 -3.84
N PRO A 335 -5.14 5.18 -4.32
CA PRO A 335 -5.48 5.35 -5.71
C PRO A 335 -4.24 5.36 -6.59
N LEU A 336 -4.32 4.61 -7.69
CA LEU A 336 -3.20 4.44 -8.62
C LEU A 336 -3.37 5.32 -9.84
N ARG A 337 -2.28 5.77 -10.46
CA ARG A 337 -2.37 6.55 -11.71
C ARG A 337 -2.87 5.70 -12.86
N THR A 338 -3.77 6.23 -13.69
CA THR A 338 -4.26 5.55 -14.91
C THR A 338 -3.17 5.18 -15.91
N SER A 339 -2.00 5.84 -15.86
CA SER A 339 -0.85 5.44 -16.70
C SER A 339 -0.25 4.09 -16.29
N LEU A 340 -0.40 3.70 -15.03
CA LEU A 340 0.15 2.47 -14.45
C LEU A 340 -0.91 1.41 -14.22
N PHE A 341 -2.17 1.83 -14.08
CA PHE A 341 -3.26 0.98 -13.66
C PHE A 341 -4.50 1.27 -14.53
N LYS A 342 -4.56 0.64 -15.69
CA LYS A 342 -5.66 0.72 -16.68
C LYS A 342 -6.04 -0.67 -17.16
N PRO A 343 -7.18 -0.85 -17.85
CA PRO A 343 -7.56 -2.16 -18.36
C PRO A 343 -6.47 -2.75 -19.26
N GLY A 344 -5.99 -3.94 -18.89
CA GLY A 344 -4.96 -4.70 -19.58
C GLY A 344 -3.62 -4.66 -18.86
N ALA A 345 -3.48 -3.81 -17.84
CA ALA A 345 -2.37 -3.86 -16.91
C ALA A 345 -2.40 -5.21 -16.17
N PHE A 346 -1.22 -5.80 -15.98
CA PHE A 346 -1.07 -7.01 -15.19
C PHE A 346 0.14 -6.92 -14.26
N GLY A 347 0.03 -7.58 -13.12
CA GLY A 347 0.92 -7.35 -11.99
C GLY A 347 0.46 -8.10 -10.75
N TYR A 348 0.93 -7.66 -9.59
CA TYR A 348 0.49 -8.17 -8.30
C TYR A 348 0.40 -7.04 -7.29
N PHE A 349 -0.42 -7.23 -6.25
CA PHE A 349 -0.38 -6.39 -5.06
C PHE A 349 0.56 -7.03 -4.07
N ASP A 350 1.55 -6.32 -3.54
CA ASP A 350 2.42 -6.89 -2.52
C ASP A 350 1.70 -7.05 -1.16
N GLU A 351 2.45 -7.45 -0.14
CA GLU A 351 1.92 -7.63 1.19
C GLU A 351 1.41 -6.34 1.84
N PHE A 352 1.88 -5.17 1.39
CA PHE A 352 1.44 -3.87 1.87
C PHE A 352 0.21 -3.37 1.10
N GLY A 353 -0.13 -3.99 -0.03
CA GLY A 353 -1.19 -3.56 -0.95
C GLY A 353 -0.70 -2.60 -2.03
N GLU A 354 0.62 -2.50 -2.27
CA GLU A 354 1.17 -1.70 -3.37
C GLU A 354 1.06 -2.46 -4.67
N TRP A 355 0.65 -1.75 -5.72
CA TRP A 355 0.56 -2.32 -7.05
C TRP A 355 1.93 -2.36 -7.72
N ASN A 356 2.35 -3.57 -8.07
CA ASN A 356 3.59 -3.84 -8.76
C ASN A 356 3.28 -4.25 -10.20
N LEU A 357 3.46 -3.28 -11.10
CA LEU A 357 3.19 -3.44 -12.53
C LEU A 357 4.26 -4.36 -13.15
N ILE A 358 3.84 -5.42 -13.84
CA ILE A 358 4.76 -6.25 -14.63
C ILE A 358 4.72 -5.81 -16.09
N GLY A 359 3.53 -5.48 -16.61
CA GLY A 359 3.38 -5.02 -17.99
C GLY A 359 1.94 -4.76 -18.37
N HIS A 360 1.73 -4.58 -19.68
CA HIS A 360 0.42 -4.32 -20.24
C HIS A 360 0.16 -5.24 -21.45
N LEU A 361 -1.03 -5.83 -21.51
CA LEU A 361 -1.38 -6.82 -22.54
C LEU A 361 -1.42 -6.26 -23.97
N ASP A 362 -1.56 -4.94 -24.12
CA ASP A 362 -1.53 -4.25 -25.42
C ASP A 362 -0.12 -3.81 -25.86
N ASP A 363 0.93 -4.09 -25.07
CA ASP A 363 2.32 -3.79 -25.40
C ASP A 363 3.07 -5.06 -25.79
N ALA A 364 2.91 -5.48 -27.05
CA ALA A 364 3.51 -6.71 -27.57
C ALA A 364 5.05 -6.72 -27.48
N ASP A 365 5.70 -5.55 -27.62
CA ASP A 365 7.15 -5.42 -27.53
C ASP A 365 7.64 -5.61 -26.09
N LEU A 366 6.93 -5.07 -25.10
CA LEU A 366 7.20 -5.33 -23.69
C LEU A 366 7.00 -6.80 -23.33
N LEU A 367 5.91 -7.41 -23.80
CA LEU A 367 5.64 -8.84 -23.59
C LEU A 367 6.79 -9.70 -24.13
N ALA A 368 7.19 -9.48 -25.39
CA ALA A 368 8.29 -10.21 -26.02
C ALA A 368 9.62 -10.03 -25.26
N ARG A 369 9.94 -8.80 -24.82
CA ARG A 369 11.15 -8.52 -24.01
C ARG A 369 11.13 -9.24 -22.66
N LYS A 370 9.96 -9.42 -22.06
CA LYS A 370 9.77 -10.16 -20.81
C LYS A 370 9.62 -11.67 -21.02
N GLY A 371 9.78 -12.17 -22.25
CA GLY A 371 9.66 -13.60 -22.58
C GLY A 371 8.22 -14.13 -22.50
N LEU A 372 7.24 -13.24 -22.70
CA LEU A 372 5.82 -13.55 -22.67
C LEU A 372 5.25 -13.56 -24.10
N ILE A 373 4.37 -14.51 -24.37
CA ILE A 373 3.66 -14.65 -25.64
C ILE A 373 2.63 -13.52 -25.72
N PRO A 374 2.59 -12.70 -26.79
CA PRO A 374 1.56 -11.69 -27.00
C PRO A 374 0.15 -12.27 -27.07
N VAL A 375 -0.87 -11.46 -26.78
CA VAL A 375 -2.26 -11.90 -26.92
C VAL A 375 -2.59 -12.08 -28.42
N GLU A 376 -3.06 -13.27 -28.82
CA GLU A 376 -3.33 -13.61 -30.23
C GLU A 376 -4.56 -12.90 -30.81
N ASN A 377 -5.53 -12.55 -29.96
CA ASN A 377 -6.79 -11.93 -30.37
C ASN A 377 -6.78 -10.43 -30.05
N ASP A 378 -7.43 -9.64 -30.91
CA ASP A 378 -7.66 -8.23 -30.64
C ASP A 378 -8.45 -8.08 -29.32
N LEU A 379 -7.82 -7.41 -28.35
CA LEU A 379 -8.47 -7.09 -27.09
C LEU A 379 -9.51 -5.99 -27.34
N GLU A 380 -10.79 -6.37 -27.40
CA GLU A 380 -11.88 -5.44 -27.65
C GLU A 380 -12.17 -4.54 -26.43
N LYS A 381 -11.62 -3.31 -26.45
CA LYS A 381 -11.91 -2.26 -25.47
C LYS A 381 -13.32 -1.70 -25.71
N ALA A 382 -14.09 -1.53 -24.63
CA ALA A 382 -15.32 -0.78 -24.69
C ALA A 382 -15.04 0.72 -24.86
N PRO A 383 -15.96 1.49 -25.47
CA PRO A 383 -15.87 2.95 -25.50
C PRO A 383 -15.70 3.53 -24.10
N VAL A 384 -14.77 4.48 -23.96
CA VAL A 384 -14.51 5.15 -22.68
C VAL A 384 -15.74 5.95 -22.25
N GLU A 385 -16.29 5.63 -21.08
CA GLU A 385 -17.41 6.35 -20.51
C GLU A 385 -16.88 7.49 -19.62
N ASN A 386 -17.02 8.72 -20.11
CA ASN A 386 -16.60 9.92 -19.40
C ASN A 386 -17.79 10.64 -18.73
N GLY A 387 -17.49 11.43 -17.69
CA GLY A 387 -18.48 12.30 -17.06
C GLY A 387 -19.49 11.55 -16.19
N ILE A 388 -19.15 10.34 -15.73
CA ILE A 388 -19.96 9.60 -14.75
C ILE A 388 -19.95 10.41 -13.45
N LYS A 389 -21.14 10.74 -12.96
CA LYS A 389 -21.31 11.57 -11.77
C LYS A 389 -21.49 10.69 -10.56
N TRP A 390 -20.56 10.84 -9.61
CA TRP A 390 -20.57 10.13 -8.35
C TRP A 390 -20.93 11.07 -7.21
N GLY A 391 -21.84 10.61 -6.35
CA GLY A 391 -21.93 11.13 -5.00
C GLY A 391 -20.82 10.54 -4.13
N PRO A 392 -20.77 10.91 -2.85
CA PRO A 392 -19.88 10.29 -1.88
C PRO A 392 -20.14 8.79 -1.80
N MET A 393 -19.08 7.99 -1.90
CA MET A 393 -19.17 6.54 -1.81
C MET A 393 -18.87 6.11 -0.38
N THR A 394 -19.82 5.44 0.25
CA THR A 394 -19.76 5.03 1.65
C THR A 394 -19.82 3.53 1.79
N SER A 395 -19.04 2.95 2.70
CA SER A 395 -19.24 1.56 3.13
C SER A 395 -20.62 1.36 3.78
N LEU A 396 -21.11 0.12 3.87
CA LEU A 396 -22.40 -0.21 4.50
C LEU A 396 -22.52 0.24 5.97
N ASN A 397 -21.38 0.41 6.66
CA ASN A 397 -21.33 0.77 8.07
C ASN A 397 -21.41 2.28 8.31
N MET A 398 -21.56 3.08 7.26
CA MET A 398 -21.59 4.53 7.32
C MET A 398 -23.00 5.05 7.10
N LYS A 399 -23.44 6.00 7.94
CA LYS A 399 -24.67 6.74 7.76
C LYS A 399 -24.39 8.17 7.37
N GLY A 400 -24.81 8.56 6.16
CA GLY A 400 -24.86 9.95 5.72
C GLY A 400 -26.17 10.61 6.15
N THR A 401 -26.08 11.79 6.76
CA THR A 401 -27.21 12.64 7.13
C THR A 401 -26.98 14.03 6.58
N ARG A 402 -27.94 14.55 5.81
CA ARG A 402 -27.88 15.95 5.35
C ARG A 402 -28.06 16.87 6.55
N VAL A 403 -27.11 17.76 6.78
CA VAL A 403 -27.21 18.82 7.78
C VAL A 403 -27.81 20.03 7.07
N GLN A 404 -29.04 20.40 7.44
CA GLN A 404 -29.63 21.65 6.96
C GLN A 404 -28.80 22.81 7.52
N VAL A 405 -28.15 23.55 6.63
CA VAL A 405 -27.55 24.84 6.98
C VAL A 405 -28.72 25.81 7.10
N ALA A 406 -29.33 25.91 8.28
CA ALA A 406 -30.31 26.96 8.53
C ALA A 406 -29.59 28.31 8.42
N ALA A 407 -30.22 29.28 7.78
CA ALA A 407 -29.69 30.64 7.68
C ALA A 407 -29.42 31.17 9.11
N GLY A 408 -28.14 31.37 9.46
CA GLY A 408 -27.72 31.83 10.79
C GLY A 408 -27.01 30.79 11.69
N ILE A 409 -26.75 29.56 11.23
CA ILE A 409 -25.84 28.65 11.94
C ILE A 409 -24.40 29.07 11.66
N ASP A 410 -23.55 29.04 12.70
CA ASP A 410 -22.11 29.29 12.57
C ASP A 410 -21.52 28.44 11.43
N PRO A 411 -20.72 29.04 10.53
CA PRO A 411 -20.09 28.31 9.44
C PRO A 411 -19.38 27.08 9.98
N VAL A 412 -19.61 25.91 9.37
CA VAL A 412 -18.82 24.72 9.69
C VAL A 412 -17.37 25.06 9.32
N PRO A 413 -16.43 25.15 10.28
CA PRO A 413 -15.17 25.79 9.97
C PRO A 413 -14.33 24.89 9.06
N GLY A 414 -13.73 25.48 8.02
CA GLY A 414 -13.12 24.78 6.88
C GLY A 414 -14.06 24.58 5.69
N ILE A 415 -15.36 24.84 5.85
CA ILE A 415 -16.37 24.80 4.78
C ILE A 415 -16.77 26.24 4.44
N PRO A 416 -16.55 26.71 3.19
CA PRO A 416 -16.96 28.04 2.77
C PRO A 416 -18.47 28.27 2.95
N LEU A 417 -18.87 29.51 3.24
CA LEU A 417 -20.30 29.91 3.29
C LEU A 417 -21.03 29.73 1.94
N SER A 418 -20.29 29.60 0.84
CA SER A 418 -20.82 29.34 -0.51
C SER A 418 -21.27 27.89 -0.73
N VAL A 419 -21.15 27.02 0.27
CA VAL A 419 -21.54 25.61 0.17
C VAL A 419 -23.06 25.43 0.24
N SER A 420 -23.61 24.69 -0.71
CA SER A 420 -25.06 24.50 -0.85
C SER A 420 -25.62 23.37 0.00
N ALA A 421 -24.78 22.42 0.39
CA ALA A 421 -25.15 21.34 1.27
C ALA A 421 -23.97 20.88 2.12
N VAL A 422 -24.24 20.63 3.41
CA VAL A 422 -23.30 19.93 4.30
C VAL A 422 -23.89 18.57 4.64
N TYR A 423 -23.09 17.52 4.50
CA TYR A 423 -23.44 16.16 4.89
C TYR A 423 -22.58 15.74 6.07
N SER A 424 -23.20 15.17 7.09
CA SER A 424 -22.52 14.51 8.20
C SER A 424 -22.55 13.02 7.97
N TYR A 425 -21.41 12.37 8.07
CA TYR A 425 -21.27 10.94 7.90
C TYR A 425 -20.74 10.35 9.20
N THR A 426 -21.37 9.30 9.72
CA THR A 426 -20.98 8.69 11.01
C THR A 426 -20.88 7.18 10.87
N VAL A 427 -19.87 6.58 11.51
CA VAL A 427 -19.72 5.13 11.59
C VAL A 427 -20.77 4.57 12.55
N GLU A 428 -21.70 3.75 12.05
CA GLU A 428 -22.74 3.15 12.88
C GLU A 428 -22.24 1.92 13.65
N LYS A 429 -21.38 1.11 13.02
CA LYS A 429 -20.85 -0.15 13.57
C LYS A 429 -19.47 -0.45 12.97
N GLY A 430 -18.60 -1.07 13.76
CA GLY A 430 -17.30 -1.58 13.28
C GLY A 430 -16.45 -0.52 12.58
N THR A 431 -15.90 -0.89 11.42
CA THR A 431 -15.12 -0.02 10.53
C THR A 431 -16.01 0.58 9.44
N GLY A 432 -15.87 1.88 9.20
CA GLY A 432 -16.53 2.57 8.09
C GLY A 432 -15.51 3.24 7.16
N ALA A 433 -15.83 3.32 5.89
CA ALA A 433 -15.01 3.97 4.86
C ALA A 433 -15.81 4.99 4.05
N LEU A 434 -15.12 6.03 3.60
CA LEU A 434 -15.62 7.01 2.66
C LEU A 434 -14.61 7.26 1.54
N LEU A 435 -15.13 7.38 0.32
CA LEU A 435 -14.43 7.93 -0.83
C LEU A 435 -15.19 9.15 -1.38
N LEU A 436 -14.45 10.24 -1.56
CA LEU A 436 -14.88 11.45 -2.27
C LEU A 436 -14.12 11.53 -3.58
N THR A 437 -14.80 11.94 -4.64
CA THR A 437 -14.20 12.07 -5.97
C THR A 437 -14.64 13.38 -6.61
N SER A 438 -13.81 13.90 -7.51
CA SER A 438 -14.24 14.90 -8.47
C SER A 438 -15.42 14.34 -9.29
N PRO A 439 -16.40 15.17 -9.68
CA PRO A 439 -17.67 14.74 -10.26
C PRO A 439 -17.58 14.13 -11.66
N SER A 440 -16.41 14.13 -12.30
CA SER A 440 -16.20 13.54 -13.63
C SER A 440 -15.39 12.27 -13.52
N ILE A 441 -16.06 11.16 -13.24
CA ILE A 441 -15.47 9.82 -13.26
C ILE A 441 -15.36 9.32 -14.69
N THR A 442 -14.27 8.62 -14.95
CA THR A 442 -14.00 7.93 -16.21
C THR A 442 -13.99 6.44 -15.96
N HIS A 443 -14.75 5.70 -16.76
CA HIS A 443 -14.81 4.26 -16.72
C HIS A 443 -14.26 3.68 -18.03
N GLU A 444 -13.28 2.80 -17.88
CA GLU A 444 -12.63 2.07 -18.97
C GLU A 444 -12.75 0.58 -18.67
N HIS A 445 -13.06 -0.25 -19.68
CA HIS A 445 -13.15 -1.71 -19.50
C HIS A 445 -13.00 -2.47 -20.83
N TYR A 446 -12.75 -3.77 -20.73
CA TYR A 446 -12.87 -4.72 -21.85
C TYR A 446 -14.22 -5.43 -21.86
N TYR A 447 -14.71 -5.80 -23.05
CA TYR A 447 -15.98 -6.52 -23.18
C TYR A 447 -15.91 -7.98 -22.69
N HIS A 448 -14.75 -8.61 -22.86
CA HIS A 448 -14.55 -10.05 -22.66
C HIS A 448 -13.31 -10.33 -21.82
N THR A 449 -13.41 -11.30 -20.92
CA THR A 449 -12.31 -11.77 -20.06
C THR A 449 -11.69 -13.07 -20.53
N SER A 450 -12.35 -13.80 -21.44
CA SER A 450 -11.86 -15.07 -22.00
C SER A 450 -10.45 -14.98 -22.59
N PRO A 451 -10.07 -13.91 -23.33
CA PRO A 451 -8.70 -13.75 -23.81
C PRO A 451 -7.66 -13.69 -22.69
N PHE A 452 -8.00 -13.11 -21.54
CA PHE A 452 -7.08 -13.00 -20.39
C PHE A 452 -6.84 -14.35 -19.72
N LYS A 453 -7.90 -15.18 -19.60
CA LYS A 453 -7.79 -16.54 -19.06
C LYS A 453 -6.90 -17.40 -19.96
N LYS A 454 -7.10 -17.35 -21.28
CA LYS A 454 -6.27 -18.07 -22.26
C LYS A 454 -4.82 -17.59 -22.20
N TRP A 455 -4.59 -16.28 -22.28
CA TRP A 455 -3.24 -15.71 -22.25
C TRP A 455 -2.48 -16.06 -20.96
N CYS A 456 -3.14 -16.00 -19.81
CA CYS A 456 -2.52 -16.35 -18.52
C CYS A 456 -2.15 -17.84 -18.47
N LYS A 457 -2.95 -18.72 -19.07
CA LYS A 457 -2.64 -20.15 -19.19
C LYS A 457 -1.39 -20.36 -20.04
N ASP A 458 -1.32 -19.72 -21.19
CA ASP A 458 -0.21 -19.87 -22.14
C ASP A 458 1.12 -19.32 -21.57
N ASN A 459 1.04 -18.35 -20.64
CA ASN A 459 2.19 -17.68 -20.04
C ASN A 459 2.48 -18.10 -18.59
N ALA A 460 1.72 -19.03 -18.01
CA ALA A 460 1.79 -19.37 -16.59
C ALA A 460 3.20 -19.74 -16.12
N SER A 461 3.90 -20.58 -16.88
CA SER A 461 5.26 -21.03 -16.57
C SER A 461 6.25 -19.85 -16.58
N SER A 462 6.26 -19.05 -17.65
CA SER A 462 7.12 -17.87 -17.78
C SER A 462 6.89 -16.85 -16.66
N ILE A 463 5.64 -16.62 -16.26
CA ILE A 463 5.30 -15.69 -15.17
C ILE A 463 5.85 -16.20 -13.83
N ILE A 464 5.62 -17.47 -13.51
CA ILE A 464 5.97 -18.08 -12.22
C ILE A 464 7.48 -18.30 -12.07
N GLN A 465 8.17 -18.60 -13.18
CA GLN A 465 9.61 -18.87 -13.21
C GLN A 465 10.47 -17.61 -13.40
N ASN A 466 9.84 -16.45 -13.63
CA ASN A 466 10.58 -15.21 -13.81
C ASN A 466 11.40 -14.84 -12.56
N ALA A 467 12.69 -14.57 -12.73
CA ALA A 467 13.61 -14.28 -11.62
C ALA A 467 13.32 -12.93 -10.93
N THR A 468 12.66 -11.99 -11.62
CA THR A 468 12.40 -10.62 -11.14
C THR A 468 11.12 -10.54 -10.31
N TRP A 469 10.05 -11.26 -10.67
CA TRP A 469 8.76 -11.15 -9.98
C TRP A 469 8.08 -12.49 -9.67
N GLY A 470 8.62 -13.63 -10.14
CA GLY A 470 7.96 -14.93 -10.01
C GLY A 470 7.73 -15.35 -8.57
N ALA A 471 8.67 -15.04 -7.66
CA ALA A 471 8.50 -15.29 -6.23
C ALA A 471 7.37 -14.43 -5.63
N ASP A 472 7.31 -13.15 -5.99
CA ASP A 472 6.30 -12.22 -5.48
C ASP A 472 4.90 -12.58 -6.01
N VAL A 473 4.81 -13.00 -7.28
CA VAL A 473 3.57 -13.52 -7.87
C VAL A 473 3.10 -14.80 -7.17
N LYS A 474 4.00 -15.74 -6.85
CA LYS A 474 3.65 -16.97 -6.10
C LYS A 474 3.07 -16.64 -4.72
N SER A 475 3.63 -15.65 -4.03
CA SER A 475 3.21 -15.28 -2.67
C SER A 475 1.91 -14.48 -2.66
N ASN A 476 1.73 -13.57 -3.61
CA ASN A 476 0.66 -12.57 -3.56
C ASN A 476 -0.50 -12.82 -4.53
N GLY A 477 -0.29 -13.70 -5.52
CA GLY A 477 -1.18 -13.92 -6.64
C GLY A 477 -0.96 -12.91 -7.77
N PHE A 478 -1.44 -13.28 -8.95
CA PHE A 478 -1.32 -12.51 -10.18
C PHE A 478 -2.66 -11.88 -10.55
N TRP A 479 -2.63 -10.64 -11.02
CA TRP A 479 -3.82 -9.88 -11.41
C TRP A 479 -3.73 -9.41 -12.85
N ILE A 480 -4.84 -9.49 -13.56
CA ILE A 480 -5.07 -8.78 -14.84
C ILE A 480 -6.25 -7.83 -14.63
N ILE A 481 -6.03 -6.53 -14.85
CA ILE A 481 -7.03 -5.48 -14.66
C ILE A 481 -7.96 -5.45 -15.88
N THR A 482 -9.26 -5.54 -15.66
CA THR A 482 -10.27 -5.64 -16.73
C THR A 482 -11.15 -4.40 -16.84
N SER A 483 -11.29 -3.66 -15.75
CA SER A 483 -11.99 -2.38 -15.70
C SER A 483 -11.42 -1.45 -14.65
N THR A 484 -11.55 -0.15 -14.86
CA THR A 484 -11.12 0.88 -13.90
C THR A 484 -12.10 2.04 -13.87
N TYR A 485 -12.33 2.60 -12.67
CA TYR A 485 -13.00 3.87 -12.46
C TYR A 485 -12.00 4.88 -11.91
N SER A 486 -11.82 6.00 -12.61
CA SER A 486 -10.80 6.99 -12.27
C SER A 486 -11.34 8.42 -12.17
N ALA A 487 -10.74 9.22 -11.30
CA ALA A 487 -11.07 10.61 -11.01
C ALA A 487 -9.83 11.49 -11.07
N LYS A 488 -9.95 12.78 -11.44
CA LYS A 488 -8.81 13.71 -11.39
C LYS A 488 -8.37 14.03 -9.95
N ARG A 489 -9.34 14.04 -9.04
CA ARG A 489 -9.15 14.34 -7.63
C ARG A 489 -9.98 13.35 -6.82
N CYS A 490 -9.40 12.79 -5.77
CA CYS A 490 -10.14 11.98 -4.82
C CYS A 490 -9.55 12.10 -3.42
N ALA A 491 -10.39 11.86 -2.42
CA ALA A 491 -9.93 11.67 -1.06
C ALA A 491 -10.59 10.48 -0.41
N ILE A 492 -9.80 9.80 0.41
CA ILE A 492 -10.17 8.55 1.05
C ILE A 492 -9.95 8.70 2.53
N ASN A 493 -10.87 8.14 3.30
CA ASN A 493 -10.72 7.98 4.73
C ASN A 493 -11.39 6.69 5.20
N MET A 494 -10.86 6.11 6.27
CA MET A 494 -11.38 4.93 6.94
C MET A 494 -11.29 5.10 8.45
N TRP A 495 -12.36 4.72 9.15
CA TRP A 495 -12.48 4.84 10.60
C TRP A 495 -12.75 3.49 11.23
N ASN A 496 -11.99 3.15 12.27
CA ASN A 496 -12.13 1.88 12.99
C ASN A 496 -13.04 1.97 14.23
N ASN A 497 -13.65 3.13 14.50
CA ASN A 497 -14.38 3.39 15.73
C ASN A 497 -15.80 3.89 15.47
N LYS A 498 -16.77 3.23 16.11
CA LYS A 498 -18.18 3.65 16.13
C LYS A 498 -18.34 5.06 16.68
N GLY A 499 -19.27 5.82 16.12
CA GLY A 499 -19.65 7.15 16.60
C GLY A 499 -18.72 8.27 16.16
N ARG A 500 -17.58 7.95 15.53
CA ARG A 500 -16.81 8.95 14.79
C ARG A 500 -17.61 9.37 13.56
N GLY A 501 -17.65 10.67 13.32
CA GLY A 501 -18.26 11.21 12.12
C GLY A 501 -17.61 12.50 11.68
N PHE A 502 -17.86 12.87 10.43
CA PHE A 502 -17.23 14.01 9.77
C PHE A 502 -18.26 14.74 8.93
N LYS A 503 -17.98 16.01 8.64
CA LYS A 503 -18.82 16.86 7.80
C LYS A 503 -18.12 17.18 6.49
N VAL A 504 -18.83 16.99 5.38
CA VAL A 504 -18.39 17.37 4.03
C VAL A 504 -19.38 18.37 3.47
N GLY A 505 -18.87 19.51 3.06
CA GLY A 505 -19.56 20.53 2.31
C GLY A 505 -19.43 20.29 0.81
N PHE A 506 -20.49 20.54 0.08
CA PHE A 506 -20.59 20.41 -1.36
C PHE A 506 -20.94 21.81 -1.92
N GLY A 507 -20.02 22.42 -2.67
CA GLY A 507 -20.29 23.70 -3.34
C GLY A 507 -21.26 23.50 -4.50
N ASP A 508 -22.19 24.44 -4.69
CA ASP A 508 -22.91 24.54 -5.95
C ASP A 508 -22.00 25.22 -6.97
N ALA A 509 -21.63 24.50 -8.03
CA ALA A 509 -21.23 25.18 -9.25
C ALA A 509 -22.49 25.77 -9.88
N GLU A 510 -22.68 27.07 -9.69
CA GLU A 510 -23.59 27.92 -10.46
C GLU A 510 -25.07 27.51 -10.45
N GLY A 511 -25.79 27.92 -9.39
CA GLY A 511 -27.11 28.57 -9.53
C GLY A 511 -28.32 27.79 -10.07
N HIS A 512 -28.21 26.50 -10.39
CA HIS A 512 -29.34 25.70 -10.87
C HIS A 512 -29.56 24.49 -9.96
N GLY A 513 -30.74 24.40 -9.34
CA GLY A 513 -31.14 23.44 -8.30
C GLY A 513 -31.16 21.95 -8.68
N GLN A 514 -30.16 21.48 -9.42
CA GLN A 514 -29.81 20.08 -9.59
C GLN A 514 -28.38 19.89 -9.08
N THR A 515 -28.24 19.16 -7.97
CA THR A 515 -27.02 18.88 -7.20
C THR A 515 -25.97 18.04 -7.92
N ASN A 516 -25.89 18.10 -9.25
CA ASN A 516 -25.22 17.07 -10.06
C ASN A 516 -24.17 17.60 -11.04
N ALA A 517 -23.58 18.79 -10.91
CA ALA A 517 -22.45 19.12 -11.79
C ALA A 517 -21.43 19.98 -11.06
N SER A 518 -20.16 19.56 -11.09
CA SER A 518 -19.03 20.33 -10.53
C SER A 518 -19.11 20.55 -9.01
N ILE A 519 -19.24 19.47 -8.23
CA ILE A 519 -19.08 19.62 -6.79
C ILE A 519 -17.61 19.67 -6.42
N ASP A 520 -17.12 20.87 -6.16
CA ASP A 520 -16.01 21.04 -5.23
C ASP A 520 -16.51 20.63 -3.85
N TRP A 521 -15.86 19.62 -3.29
CA TRP A 521 -16.13 19.16 -1.94
C TRP A 521 -15.11 19.81 -1.00
N TYR A 522 -15.62 20.27 0.13
CA TYR A 522 -14.90 20.91 1.20
C TYR A 522 -15.07 20.04 2.43
N TYR A 523 -14.03 19.82 3.18
CA TYR A 523 -14.10 19.02 4.38
C TYR A 523 -13.13 19.62 5.37
N SER A 524 -13.43 19.44 6.65
CA SER A 524 -12.44 19.71 7.68
C SER A 524 -11.35 18.63 7.57
N HIS A 525 -10.29 18.91 6.79
CA HIS A 525 -9.09 18.08 6.64
C HIS A 525 -8.37 17.72 7.95
N MET A 526 -8.85 18.27 9.05
CA MET A 526 -8.21 18.24 10.34
C MET A 526 -8.73 17.10 11.21
N ASP A 527 -9.74 16.36 10.73
CA ASP A 527 -10.16 15.09 11.29
C ASP A 527 -9.23 13.98 10.76
N GLU A 528 -8.80 13.07 11.62
CA GLU A 528 -7.70 12.11 11.40
C GLU A 528 -7.84 11.26 10.11
N GLY A 529 -6.72 10.98 9.43
CA GLY A 529 -6.59 9.86 8.49
C GLY A 529 -6.97 10.10 7.03
N TRP A 530 -7.14 11.35 6.59
CA TRP A 530 -7.39 11.63 5.17
C TRP A 530 -6.13 11.53 4.33
N SER A 531 -6.26 10.82 3.21
CA SER A 531 -5.32 10.89 2.10
C SER A 531 -6.01 11.50 0.89
N GLU A 532 -5.48 12.62 0.39
CA GLU A 532 -5.97 13.27 -0.82
C GLU A 532 -4.97 13.07 -1.97
N TYR A 533 -5.52 12.75 -3.13
CA TYR A 533 -4.78 12.51 -4.36
C TYR A 533 -5.32 13.45 -5.43
N THR A 534 -4.45 14.34 -5.92
CA THR A 534 -4.75 15.23 -7.04
C THR A 534 -3.76 14.98 -8.15
N GLN A 535 -4.26 14.67 -9.34
CA GLN A 535 -3.43 14.46 -10.53
C GLN A 535 -3.46 15.70 -11.42
N GLU A 536 -2.29 16.07 -11.93
CA GLU A 536 -2.13 17.15 -12.91
C GLU A 536 -2.24 16.62 -14.34
N GLY A 537 -2.63 17.50 -15.27
CA GLY A 537 -2.72 17.18 -16.70
C GLY A 537 -3.84 16.20 -17.05
N GLU A 538 -3.49 15.18 -17.83
CA GLU A 538 -4.41 14.14 -18.32
C GLU A 538 -4.52 12.93 -17.39
N HIS A 539 -3.63 12.84 -16.40
CA HIS A 539 -3.61 11.73 -15.46
C HIS A 539 -4.83 11.76 -14.53
N LYS A 540 -5.30 10.57 -14.15
CA LYS A 540 -6.39 10.37 -13.18
C LYS A 540 -5.95 9.32 -12.16
N SER A 541 -6.55 9.38 -10.98
CA SER A 541 -6.41 8.40 -9.90
C SER A 541 -7.52 7.36 -10.02
N VAL A 542 -7.16 6.09 -10.16
CA VAL A 542 -8.05 4.94 -10.15
C VAL A 542 -8.47 4.67 -8.71
N VAL A 543 -9.78 4.63 -8.47
CA VAL A 543 -10.38 4.50 -7.13
C VAL A 543 -11.16 3.20 -6.97
N PHE A 544 -11.64 2.63 -8.08
CA PHE A 544 -12.20 1.28 -8.14
C PHE A 544 -11.70 0.53 -9.36
N TYR A 545 -11.63 -0.78 -9.28
CA TYR A 545 -11.26 -1.64 -10.40
C TYR A 545 -11.97 -2.99 -10.41
N GLY A 546 -12.07 -3.56 -11.60
CA GLY A 546 -12.38 -4.97 -11.83
C GLY A 546 -11.15 -5.67 -12.36
N GLY A 547 -11.00 -6.95 -12.03
CA GLY A 547 -9.87 -7.74 -12.48
C GLY A 547 -10.10 -9.23 -12.32
N VAL A 548 -9.19 -10.00 -12.91
CA VAL A 548 -9.10 -11.44 -12.81
C VAL A 548 -7.89 -11.76 -11.93
N LYS A 549 -8.12 -12.39 -10.77
CA LYS A 549 -7.04 -12.84 -9.88
C LYS A 549 -6.76 -14.31 -10.07
N PHE A 550 -5.50 -14.63 -10.30
CA PHE A 550 -4.97 -15.99 -10.33
C PHE A 550 -4.15 -16.23 -9.07
N GLN A 551 -4.49 -17.28 -8.33
CA GLN A 551 -3.77 -17.66 -7.13
C GLN A 551 -2.93 -18.89 -7.37
N TYR A 552 -1.69 -18.84 -6.87
CA TYR A 552 -0.80 -19.97 -6.82
C TYR A 552 -1.24 -20.93 -5.72
N SER A 553 -1.49 -22.20 -6.07
CA SER A 553 -1.77 -23.26 -5.11
C SER A 553 -0.79 -24.42 -5.30
N ARG A 554 -0.18 -24.86 -4.19
CA ARG A 554 0.72 -26.02 -4.15
C ARG A 554 -0.10 -27.23 -3.71
N ARG A 555 -0.66 -28.01 -4.66
CA ARG A 555 -1.27 -29.32 -4.34
C ARG A 555 -0.22 -30.43 -4.42
N LEU A 556 -0.40 -31.47 -3.60
CA LEU A 556 0.47 -32.63 -3.44
C LEU A 556 0.90 -33.24 -4.80
N GLY A 557 2.15 -33.02 -5.20
CA GLY A 557 2.82 -33.86 -6.22
C GLY A 557 3.15 -33.23 -7.58
N LYS A 558 3.88 -32.10 -7.61
CA LYS A 558 4.57 -31.51 -8.80
C LYS A 558 3.71 -30.72 -9.78
N THR A 559 2.41 -30.63 -9.56
CA THR A 559 1.50 -29.85 -10.41
C THR A 559 1.25 -28.47 -9.81
N LEU A 560 1.69 -27.43 -10.51
CA LEU A 560 1.33 -26.05 -10.19
C LEU A 560 -0.13 -25.82 -10.62
N ILE A 561 -0.91 -25.06 -9.84
CA ILE A 561 -2.31 -24.74 -10.17
C ILE A 561 -2.50 -23.22 -10.04
N LEU A 562 -2.96 -22.58 -11.12
CA LEU A 562 -3.45 -21.20 -11.10
C LEU A 562 -4.97 -21.21 -10.98
N THR A 563 -5.49 -21.03 -9.76
CA THR A 563 -6.94 -20.97 -9.53
C THR A 563 -7.45 -19.56 -9.78
N LEU A 564 -8.49 -19.44 -10.61
CA LEU A 564 -9.26 -18.21 -10.74
C LEU A 564 -10.05 -17.97 -9.44
N SER A 565 -9.64 -17.00 -8.63
CA SER A 565 -10.22 -16.83 -7.29
C SER A 565 -11.37 -15.82 -7.24
N LYS A 566 -11.47 -14.93 -8.23
CA LYS A 566 -12.51 -13.87 -8.26
C LYS A 566 -12.60 -13.28 -9.67
N GLU A 567 -13.78 -13.33 -10.26
CA GLU A 567 -14.13 -12.60 -11.48
C GLU A 567 -15.23 -11.60 -11.12
N MET A 568 -14.91 -10.31 -11.12
CA MET A 568 -15.90 -9.25 -10.89
C MET A 568 -16.32 -8.69 -12.25
N LEU A 569 -17.28 -9.36 -12.89
CA LEU A 569 -17.82 -8.93 -14.17
C LEU A 569 -19.07 -8.05 -13.99
N LYS A 570 -19.02 -6.93 -14.72
CA LYS A 570 -20.08 -5.96 -15.08
C LYS A 570 -20.94 -5.39 -13.93
N PRO A 571 -21.09 -4.06 -13.82
CA PRO A 571 -22.30 -3.52 -13.20
C PRO A 571 -23.50 -4.03 -14.01
N THR A 572 -24.41 -4.76 -13.35
CA THR A 572 -25.72 -5.08 -13.91
C THR A 572 -26.37 -3.78 -14.40
N ARG A 573 -26.90 -3.81 -15.63
CA ARG A 573 -27.55 -2.71 -16.39
C ARG A 573 -27.68 -1.36 -15.66
N ARG A 574 -27.17 -0.29 -16.28
CA ARG A 574 -27.33 1.15 -15.93
C ARG A 574 -28.20 1.38 -14.69
N PRO A 575 -27.63 1.84 -13.54
CA PRO A 575 -28.45 2.21 -12.40
C PRO A 575 -29.39 3.33 -12.84
N ASP A 576 -30.68 3.01 -12.88
CA ASP A 576 -31.72 4.02 -12.80
C ASP A 576 -31.50 4.86 -11.53
N HIS A 577 -31.96 6.11 -11.49
CA HIS A 577 -31.74 7.04 -10.38
C HIS A 577 -32.31 6.58 -9.01
N ARG A 578 -32.81 5.34 -8.93
CA ARG A 578 -33.18 4.62 -7.72
C ARG A 578 -32.11 3.55 -7.55
N GLY A 579 -31.28 3.67 -6.51
CA GLY A 579 -30.06 2.88 -6.33
C GLY A 579 -30.17 1.37 -6.62
N PRO A 580 -29.03 0.70 -6.87
CA PRO A 580 -28.96 -0.62 -7.46
C PRO A 580 -29.76 -1.67 -6.69
N ARG A 581 -30.57 -2.45 -7.41
CA ARG A 581 -31.04 -3.76 -6.93
C ARG A 581 -29.97 -4.79 -7.29
N ILE A 582 -29.40 -5.44 -6.27
CA ILE A 582 -28.52 -6.59 -6.45
C ILE A 582 -29.37 -7.71 -7.06
N ILE A 583 -29.06 -8.08 -8.31
CA ILE A 583 -29.52 -9.33 -8.90
C ILE A 583 -28.36 -10.30 -8.74
N ASP A 584 -28.61 -11.37 -7.99
CA ASP A 584 -27.65 -12.44 -7.71
C ASP A 584 -27.41 -13.22 -9.02
N GLY A 585 -26.43 -12.79 -9.79
CA GLY A 585 -25.95 -13.47 -10.99
C GLY A 585 -24.71 -14.28 -10.64
N SER A 586 -24.90 -15.45 -10.03
CA SER A 586 -23.83 -16.40 -9.78
C SER A 586 -23.45 -17.11 -11.07
N GLU A 587 -22.53 -16.56 -11.86
CA GLU A 587 -21.66 -17.42 -12.66
C GLU A 587 -20.71 -18.11 -11.67
N SER A 588 -20.71 -19.45 -11.69
CA SER A 588 -20.00 -20.29 -10.74
C SER A 588 -18.49 -20.01 -10.75
N GLU A 589 -17.86 -20.02 -9.58
CA GLU A 589 -16.41 -20.09 -9.45
C GLU A 589 -15.92 -21.36 -10.18
N GLY A 590 -15.43 -21.20 -11.41
CA GLY A 590 -14.81 -22.28 -12.17
C GLY A 590 -13.36 -22.46 -11.74
N GLU A 591 -13.03 -23.61 -11.14
CA GLU A 591 -11.63 -24.01 -10.91
C GLU A 591 -11.01 -24.43 -12.25
N PHE A 592 -10.16 -23.58 -12.82
CA PHE A 592 -9.31 -23.95 -13.95
C PHE A 592 -7.96 -24.42 -13.42
N ILE A 593 -7.52 -25.61 -13.83
CA ILE A 593 -6.24 -26.17 -13.42
C ILE A 593 -5.27 -26.06 -14.59
N VAL A 594 -4.19 -25.30 -14.41
CA VAL A 594 -3.09 -25.20 -15.37
C VAL A 594 -1.88 -25.89 -14.77
N GLU A 595 -1.63 -27.12 -15.20
CA GLU A 595 -0.48 -27.89 -14.74
C GLU A 595 0.82 -27.31 -15.31
N VAL A 596 1.67 -26.76 -14.43
CA VAL A 596 3.04 -26.39 -14.81
C VAL A 596 4.01 -27.37 -14.14
N PRO A 597 4.90 -28.03 -14.88
CA PRO A 597 5.87 -28.96 -14.31
C PRO A 597 6.91 -28.20 -13.47
N ASP A 598 7.15 -28.71 -12.26
CA ASP A 598 8.21 -28.20 -11.37
C ASP A 598 9.59 -28.61 -11.94
N THR A 599 10.34 -27.65 -12.47
CA THR A 599 11.64 -27.88 -13.13
C THR A 599 12.82 -27.82 -12.16
N GLU A 600 12.60 -27.69 -10.84
CA GLU A 600 13.69 -27.62 -9.86
C GLU A 600 14.45 -28.96 -9.64
N GLU A 601 13.98 -30.08 -10.22
CA GLU A 601 14.77 -31.33 -10.30
C GLU A 601 15.35 -31.53 -11.71
N GLU A 602 16.62 -31.17 -11.90
CA GLU A 602 17.40 -31.57 -13.09
C GLU A 602 17.44 -33.12 -13.20
N ASN A 603 17.05 -33.63 -14.37
CA ASN A 603 17.10 -35.03 -14.85
C ASN A 603 15.91 -35.94 -14.52
N ALA A 604 14.78 -35.75 -15.20
CA ALA A 604 13.98 -36.88 -15.66
C ALA A 604 13.13 -36.52 -16.89
N SER A 605 13.39 -37.19 -18.02
CA SER A 605 12.54 -37.15 -19.22
C SER A 605 11.24 -37.92 -18.97
N TYR A 606 10.09 -37.32 -19.21
CA TYR A 606 8.81 -38.05 -19.27
C TYR A 606 7.98 -37.67 -20.50
N LEU A 607 7.44 -38.71 -21.14
CA LEU A 607 6.35 -38.64 -22.12
C LEU A 607 5.06 -38.21 -21.42
N VAL A 608 4.30 -37.32 -22.06
CA VAL A 608 2.94 -36.93 -21.64
C VAL A 608 1.93 -37.78 -22.40
N GLU A 609 1.26 -38.71 -21.71
CA GLU A 609 -0.03 -39.28 -22.16
C GLU A 609 -1.16 -38.43 -21.58
N GLY A 610 -1.87 -37.69 -22.42
CA GLY A 610 -3.06 -36.94 -22.03
C GLY A 610 -4.28 -37.85 -21.93
N LYS A 611 -4.96 -37.86 -20.78
CA LYS A 611 -6.35 -38.30 -20.67
C LYS A 611 -7.24 -37.08 -20.46
N THR A 612 -8.17 -36.87 -21.39
CA THR A 612 -9.24 -35.88 -21.28
C THR A 612 -10.36 -36.46 -20.42
N TYR A 613 -10.77 -35.76 -19.37
CA TYR A 613 -12.07 -35.96 -18.73
C TYR A 613 -13.00 -34.87 -19.27
N LEU A 614 -13.97 -35.27 -20.09
CA LEU A 614 -15.11 -34.43 -20.45
C LEU A 614 -16.19 -34.64 -19.36
N SER A 615 -16.73 -33.55 -18.83
CA SER A 615 -17.98 -33.57 -18.06
C SER A 615 -19.16 -33.70 -19.01
N GLU A 616 -20.11 -34.57 -18.67
CA GLU A 616 -21.20 -35.09 -19.49
C GLU A 616 -22.39 -34.12 -19.73
N GLU A 617 -22.16 -32.81 -19.70
CA GLU A 617 -23.23 -31.81 -19.93
C GLU A 617 -22.71 -30.75 -20.92
N ASP A 618 -22.72 -31.09 -22.21
CA ASP A 618 -22.85 -30.19 -23.38
C ASP A 618 -22.76 -31.03 -24.68
N GLU A 619 -23.58 -32.08 -24.79
CA GLU A 619 -23.88 -32.71 -26.08
C GLU A 619 -25.10 -32.01 -26.71
N ASP A 620 -24.87 -30.88 -27.36
CA ASP A 620 -25.77 -30.34 -28.38
C ASP A 620 -24.99 -29.30 -29.20
N LEU A 621 -24.09 -29.77 -30.08
CA LEU A 621 -23.62 -29.07 -31.30
C LEU A 621 -22.61 -29.96 -32.07
N LEU A 622 -23.01 -31.20 -32.39
CA LEU A 622 -22.33 -32.03 -33.37
C LEU A 622 -23.31 -32.36 -34.50
N ASP A 623 -23.39 -31.46 -35.47
CA ASP A 623 -23.75 -31.86 -36.84
C ASP A 623 -23.08 -30.91 -37.83
N ILE A 624 -22.66 -31.49 -38.95
CA ILE A 624 -21.84 -30.93 -40.03
C ILE A 624 -20.33 -31.15 -39.80
N TRP A 625 -19.84 -32.32 -40.25
CA TRP A 625 -18.79 -32.43 -41.27
C TRP A 625 -18.67 -33.89 -41.74
N HIS A 626 -19.36 -34.21 -42.85
CA HIS A 626 -19.07 -35.36 -43.70
C HIS A 626 -18.73 -34.85 -45.10
N SER A 627 -17.44 -34.70 -45.39
CA SER A 627 -16.79 -34.90 -46.70
C SER A 627 -15.29 -34.70 -46.58
#